data_AF-C7NNK4-F1
#
_entry.id   AF-C7NNK4-F1
#
_cell.length_a   1.000
_cell.length_b   1.000
_cell.length_c   1.000
_cell.angle_alpha   90.00
_cell.angle_beta   90.00
_cell.angle_gamma   90.00
#
_symmetry.space_group_name_H-M   'P 1'
#
loop_
_entity.id
_entity.type
_entity.pdbx_description
1 polymer ?
#
loop_
_entity_poly.entity_id
_entity_poly.type
_entity_poly.pdbx_seq_one_letter_code
_entity_poly.pdbx_strand_id
1 'polypeptide(L)'
;MQLGELDRETVLDLTVNAIPLGILTFFFVAFVVASPFGWNSVASGLQLAIVGSMIVLLGVLSYYAGRAVSRAEADGEPEEPPGVVPETRE
;
A
#
# COMPACT_ATOMS: atom_id res chain seq x y z
N MET A 1 -6.55 1.52 -23.55
CA MET A 1 -5.82 1.51 -22.28
C MET A 1 -5.13 0.17 -22.17
N GLN A 2 -3.87 0.09 -22.56
CA GLN A 2 -3.03 -1.08 -22.26
C GLN A 2 -2.71 -1.01 -20.77
N LEU A 3 -3.46 -1.75 -19.97
CA LEU A 3 -3.08 -2.14 -18.61
C LEU A 3 -2.08 -3.32 -18.70
N GLY A 4 -1.10 -3.22 -19.60
CA GLY A 4 -0.19 -4.32 -19.94
C GLY A 4 1.13 -4.27 -19.17
N GLU A 5 1.55 -3.06 -18.79
CA GLU A 5 2.88 -2.77 -18.21
C GLU A 5 2.82 -1.76 -17.05
N LEU A 6 1.68 -1.59 -16.36
CA LEU A 6 1.83 -1.27 -14.93
C LEU A 6 2.45 -2.52 -14.36
N ASP A 7 3.73 -2.45 -14.03
CA ASP A 7 4.53 -3.65 -13.91
C ASP A 7 3.88 -4.60 -12.89
N ARG A 8 3.87 -5.89 -13.18
CA ARG A 8 3.19 -6.87 -12.29
C ARG A 8 3.71 -6.75 -10.86
N GLU A 9 4.95 -6.33 -10.70
CA GLU A 9 5.60 -6.00 -9.44
C GLU A 9 4.99 -4.77 -8.76
N THR A 10 4.78 -3.65 -9.46
CA THR A 10 4.09 -2.46 -8.93
C THR A 10 2.67 -2.77 -8.46
N VAL A 11 1.91 -3.53 -9.27
CA VAL A 11 0.56 -3.98 -8.90
C VAL A 11 0.61 -4.95 -7.72
N LEU A 12 1.61 -5.83 -7.66
CA LEU A 12 1.83 -6.75 -6.55
C LEU A 12 2.12 -5.99 -5.25
N ASP A 13 3.00 -4.99 -5.26
CA ASP A 13 3.39 -4.21 -4.08
C ASP A 13 2.20 -3.40 -3.51
N LEU A 14 1.44 -2.75 -4.39
CA LEU A 14 0.22 -2.04 -4.00
C LEU A 14 -0.84 -3.01 -3.44
N THR A 15 -0.98 -4.20 -4.02
CA THR A 15 -1.93 -5.22 -3.55
C THR A 15 -1.49 -5.84 -2.23
N VAL A 16 -0.19 -6.12 -2.05
CA VAL A 16 0.39 -6.65 -0.81
C VAL A 16 0.16 -5.68 0.35
N ASN A 17 0.18 -4.37 0.12
CA ASN A 17 -0.17 -3.36 1.13
C ASN A 17 -1.69 -3.18 1.34
N ALA A 18 -2.50 -3.42 0.30
CA ALA A 18 -3.96 -3.33 0.38
C ALA A 18 -4.57 -4.42 1.28
N ILE A 19 -3.98 -5.62 1.32
CA ILE A 19 -4.48 -6.72 2.16
C ILE A 19 -4.41 -6.36 3.67
N PRO A 20 -3.26 -5.97 4.24
CA PRO A 20 -3.18 -5.50 5.62
C PRO A 20 -4.11 -4.32 5.90
N LEU A 21 -4.20 -3.35 4.98
CA LEU A 21 -5.09 -2.19 5.13
C LEU A 21 -6.56 -2.61 5.24
N GLY A 22 -6.98 -3.58 4.41
CA GLY A 22 -8.32 -4.16 4.44
C GLY A 22 -8.62 -4.89 5.75
N ILE A 23 -7.69 -5.71 6.23
CA ILE A 23 -7.83 -6.42 7.51
C ILE A 23 -7.92 -5.43 8.68
N LEU A 24 -7.05 -4.42 8.73
CA LEU A 24 -7.09 -3.39 9.77
C LEU A 24 -8.41 -2.62 9.75
N THR A 25 -8.87 -2.23 8.56
CA THR A 25 -10.16 -1.52 8.40
C THR A 25 -11.33 -2.38 8.86
N PHE A 26 -11.34 -3.67 8.49
CA PHE A 26 -12.36 -4.61 8.93
C PHE A 26 -12.43 -4.69 10.47
N PHE A 27 -11.29 -4.89 11.13
CA PHE A 27 -11.25 -4.99 12.58
C PHE A 27 -11.56 -3.66 13.26
N PHE A 28 -11.11 -2.53 12.71
CA PHE A 28 -11.46 -1.21 13.22
C PHE A 28 -12.98 -1.02 13.23
N VAL A 29 -13.66 -1.34 12.12
CA VAL A 29 -15.12 -1.29 12.04
C VAL A 29 -15.76 -2.27 13.02
N ALA A 30 -15.27 -3.51 13.12
CA ALA A 30 -15.78 -4.50 14.06
C ALA A 30 -15.67 -4.02 15.52
N PHE A 31 -14.58 -3.35 15.90
CA PHE A 31 -14.39 -2.82 17.24
C PHE A 31 -15.31 -1.63 17.54
N VAL A 32 -15.57 -0.78 16.54
CA VAL A 32 -16.49 0.36 16.69
C VAL A 32 -17.95 -0.09 16.75
N VAL A 33 -18.36 -1.03 15.89
CA VAL A 33 -19.77 -1.41 15.72
C VAL A 33 -20.19 -2.53 16.69
N ALA A 34 -19.38 -3.57 16.84
CA ALA A 34 -19.76 -4.76 17.61
C ALA A 34 -19.22 -4.76 19.04
N SER A 35 -18.12 -4.04 19.32
CA SER A 35 -17.49 -3.98 20.65
C SER A 35 -17.37 -5.36 21.34
N PRO A 36 -16.66 -6.33 20.73
CA PRO A 36 -16.69 -7.74 21.15
C PRO A 36 -16.16 -7.99 22.57
N PHE A 37 -15.40 -7.06 23.13
CA PHE A 37 -14.80 -7.15 24.47
C PHE A 37 -15.37 -6.13 25.46
N GLY A 38 -16.45 -5.43 25.08
CA GLY A 38 -17.04 -4.33 25.85
C GLY A 38 -16.31 -3.00 25.70
N TRP A 39 -16.92 -1.92 26.22
CA TRP A 39 -16.38 -0.56 26.10
C TRP A 39 -15.71 -0.12 27.39
N ASN A 40 -14.42 0.20 27.31
CA ASN A 40 -13.66 0.85 28.38
C ASN A 40 -12.93 2.05 27.77
N SER A 41 -13.16 3.25 28.32
CA SER A 41 -12.68 4.49 27.69
C SER A 41 -11.17 4.51 27.45
N VAL A 42 -10.37 3.93 28.34
CA VAL A 42 -8.91 3.90 28.21
C VAL A 42 -8.50 2.77 27.26
N ALA A 43 -8.96 1.54 27.50
CA ALA A 43 -8.54 0.39 26.71
C ALA A 43 -9.04 0.45 25.25
N SER A 44 -10.33 0.73 25.05
CA SER A 44 -10.93 0.90 23.73
C SER A 44 -10.35 2.13 23.02
N GLY A 45 -10.10 3.22 23.74
CA GLY A 45 -9.45 4.41 23.19
C GLY A 45 -8.04 4.11 22.68
N LEU A 46 -7.23 3.41 23.48
CA LEU A 46 -5.88 3.01 23.08
C LEU A 46 -5.89 2.03 21.90
N GLN A 47 -6.78 1.03 21.93
CA GLN A 47 -6.97 0.08 20.84
C GLN A 47 -7.32 0.78 19.52
N LEU A 48 -8.29 1.69 19.53
CA LEU A 48 -8.70 2.44 18.34
C LEU A 48 -7.62 3.41 17.88
N ALA A 49 -6.88 4.03 18.80
CA ALA A 49 -5.75 4.89 18.44
C ALA A 49 -4.62 4.10 17.76
N ILE A 50 -4.27 2.92 18.28
CA ILE A 50 -3.25 2.06 17.70
C ILE A 50 -3.70 1.60 16.31
N VAL A 51 -4.86 0.95 16.20
CA VAL A 51 -5.35 0.43 14.91
C VAL A 51 -5.59 1.57 13.91
N GLY A 52 -6.20 2.67 14.34
CA GLY A 52 -6.45 3.83 13.51
C GLY A 52 -5.17 4.49 13.00
N SER A 53 -4.14 4.63 13.85
CA SER A 53 -2.84 5.15 13.43
C SER A 53 -2.16 4.23 12.41
N MET A 54 -2.25 2.91 12.59
CA MET A 54 -1.73 1.95 11.60
C MET A 54 -2.43 2.08 10.25
N ILE A 55 -3.77 2.21 10.23
CA ILE A 55 -4.53 2.42 8.98
C ILE A 55 -4.06 3.69 8.28
N VAL A 56 -3.95 4.80 9.02
CA VAL A 56 -3.54 6.09 8.46
C VAL A 56 -2.11 6.02 7.92
N LEU A 57 -1.16 5.54 8.73
CA LEU A 57 0.24 5.48 8.34
C LEU A 57 0.46 4.56 7.14
N LEU A 58 -0.14 3.36 7.16
CA LEU A 58 -0.03 2.43 6.04
C LEU A 58 -0.70 2.97 4.78
N GLY A 59 -1.88 3.56 4.89
CA GLY A 59 -2.58 4.17 3.75
C GLY A 59 -1.81 5.33 3.14
N VAL A 60 -1.23 6.20 3.98
CA VAL A 60 -0.36 7.30 3.55
C VAL A 60 0.88 6.77 2.84
N LEU A 61 1.57 5.79 3.43
CA LEU A 61 2.76 5.20 2.82
C LEU A 61 2.42 4.54 1.48
N SER A 62 1.34 3.78 1.41
CA SER A 62 0.88 3.10 0.19
C SER A 62 0.52 4.11 -0.91
N TYR A 63 -0.13 5.22 -0.56
CA TYR A 63 -0.46 6.28 -1.50
C TYR A 63 0.79 6.96 -2.06
N TYR A 64 1.77 7.29 -1.20
CA TYR A 64 3.00 7.90 -1.66
C TYR A 64 3.85 6.95 -2.51
N ALA A 65 3.90 5.65 -2.15
CA ALA A 65 4.56 4.64 -2.96
C ALA A 65 3.92 4.53 -4.35
N GLY A 66 2.61 4.36 -4.43
CA GLY A 66 1.89 4.31 -5.71
C GLY A 66 2.08 5.57 -6.55
N ARG A 67 1.99 6.76 -5.91
CA ARG A 67 2.19 8.03 -6.59
C ARG A 67 3.63 8.21 -7.11
N ALA A 68 4.63 7.73 -6.39
CA ALA A 68 6.02 7.79 -6.82
C ALA A 68 6.25 6.92 -8.06
N VAL A 69 5.73 5.69 -8.06
CA VAL A 69 5.86 4.77 -9.19
C VAL A 69 5.13 5.28 -10.43
N SER A 70 3.87 5.71 -10.30
CA SER A 70 3.12 6.25 -11.45
C SER A 70 3.76 7.49 -12.07
N ARG A 71 4.60 8.23 -11.32
CA ARG A 71 5.37 9.36 -11.86
C ARG A 71 6.59 8.87 -12.65
N ALA A 72 7.35 7.93 -12.11
CA ALA A 72 8.52 7.35 -12.78
C ALA A 72 8.13 6.72 -14.14
N GLU A 73 7.03 5.96 -14.17
CA GLU A 73 6.51 5.38 -15.42
C GLU A 73 6.02 6.43 -16.43
N ALA A 74 5.46 7.54 -15.95
CA ALA A 74 4.98 8.62 -16.82
C ALA A 74 6.10 9.47 -17.42
N ASP A 75 7.22 9.61 -16.70
CA ASP A 75 8.40 10.38 -17.14
C ASP A 75 9.26 9.59 -18.16
N GLY A 76 8.91 8.35 -18.46
CA GLY A 76 9.40 7.63 -19.64
C GLY A 76 10.88 7.28 -19.59
N GLU A 77 11.41 6.94 -18.41
CA GLU A 77 12.73 6.31 -18.33
C GLU A 77 12.64 4.96 -19.05
N PRO A 78 13.37 4.75 -20.16
CA PRO A 78 13.41 3.44 -20.79
C PRO A 78 14.05 2.50 -19.78
N GLU A 79 13.28 1.54 -19.27
CA GLU A 79 13.85 0.41 -18.56
C GLU A 79 14.91 -0.20 -19.48
N GLU A 80 16.18 -0.03 -19.13
CA GLU A 80 17.25 -0.74 -19.82
C GLU A 80 17.06 -2.21 -19.46
N PRO A 81 16.70 -3.07 -20.44
CA PRO A 81 16.25 -4.41 -20.12
C PRO A 81 17.38 -5.15 -19.38
N PRO A 82 17.06 -5.90 -18.31
CA PRO A 82 18.06 -6.59 -17.53
C PRO A 82 18.82 -7.58 -18.42
N GLY A 83 20.08 -7.24 -18.73
CA GLY A 83 20.95 -8.03 -19.61
C GLY A 83 21.67 -7.26 -20.73
N VAL A 84 21.45 -5.96 -20.91
CA VAL A 84 22.24 -5.18 -21.88
C VAL A 84 23.63 -4.88 -21.30
N VAL A 85 24.59 -5.72 -21.66
CA VAL A 85 26.01 -5.48 -21.39
C VAL A 85 26.47 -4.33 -22.29
N PRO A 86 27.24 -3.34 -21.78
CA PRO A 86 27.69 -2.15 -22.55
C PRO A 86 28.57 -2.44 -23.79
N GLU A 87 28.77 -3.71 -24.15
CA GLU A 87 29.68 -4.17 -25.21
C GLU A 87 29.10 -4.11 -26.63
N THR A 88 27.83 -3.70 -26.80
CA THR A 88 27.16 -3.64 -28.13
C THR A 88 27.08 -2.24 -28.74
N ARG A 89 27.75 -1.25 -28.15
CA ARG A 89 27.95 0.07 -28.78
C ARG A 89 29.27 0.08 -29.54
N GLU A 90 29.22 -0.33 -30.80
CA GLU A 90 30.25 -0.01 -31.80
C GLU A 90 29.84 1.22 -32.62
#